data_AF-A0A970C9J8-F1
#
_entry.id   AF-A0A970C9J8-F1
#
_cell.length_a   1.000
_cell.length_b   1.000
_cell.length_c   1.000
_cell.angle_alpha   90.00
_cell.angle_beta   90.00
_cell.angle_gamma   90.00
#
_symmetry.space_group_name_H-M   'P 1'
#
loop_
_entity.id
_entity.type
_entity.pdbx_description
1 polymer ?
#
loop_
_entity_poly.entity_id
_entity_poly.type
_entity_poly.pdbx_seq_one_letter_code
_entity_poly.pdbx_strand_id
1 'polypeptide(L)'
;MRRLTRRLPGETGYRVDAPDGVLRGDGWYGPAVDRLAAYENLQETLSERVRAIPGELAALRAQGREKSVAFRERMAQMLLYQQWLALARDAGAEEETPPARS
;
A
#
# COMPACT_ATOMS: atom_id res chain seq x y z
N MET A 1 -3.31 2.28 16.68
CA MET A 1 -3.05 0.83 16.47
C MET A 1 -1.89 0.38 17.36
N ARG A 2 -1.96 -0.80 17.99
CA ARG A 2 -0.83 -1.37 18.74
C ARG A 2 0.30 -1.74 17.77
N ARG A 3 1.51 -1.22 17.98
CA ARG A 3 2.70 -1.58 17.22
C ARG A 3 3.16 -3.00 17.61
N LEU A 4 3.36 -3.88 16.62
CA LEU A 4 3.77 -5.28 16.82
C LEU A 4 5.24 -5.54 16.45
N THR A 5 5.86 -4.59 15.76
CA THR A 5 7.26 -4.65 15.31
C THR A 5 8.11 -3.66 16.10
N ARG A 6 9.33 -4.05 16.47
CA ARG A 6 10.32 -3.13 17.04
C ARG A 6 11.62 -3.17 16.26
N ARG A 7 12.26 -2.01 16.13
CA ARG A 7 13.58 -1.90 15.50
C ARG A 7 14.62 -2.46 16.46
N LEU A 8 15.58 -3.23 15.92
CA LEU A 8 16.71 -3.74 16.69
C LEU A 8 17.83 -2.67 16.74
N PRO A 9 18.35 -2.30 17.93
CA PRO A 9 19.45 -1.36 18.02
C PRO A 9 20.71 -1.92 17.35
N GLY A 10 21.34 -1.14 16.46
CA GLY A 10 22.57 -1.55 15.78
C GLY A 10 22.40 -2.51 14.61
N GLU A 11 21.17 -2.90 14.25
CA GLU A 11 20.89 -3.82 13.15
C GLU A 11 19.97 -3.18 12.07
N THR A 12 20.10 -3.67 10.84
CA THR A 12 19.17 -3.37 9.74
C THR A 12 17.98 -4.33 9.82
N GLY A 13 16.90 -3.94 10.49
CA GLY A 13 15.66 -4.72 10.48
C GLY A 13 14.66 -4.46 11.59
N TYR A 14 13.55 -5.18 11.52
CA TYR A 14 12.48 -5.20 12.51
C TYR A 14 12.29 -6.61 13.05
N ARG A 15 11.96 -6.70 14.34
CA ARG A 15 11.63 -7.95 15.02
C ARG A 15 10.17 -7.94 15.47
N VAL A 16 9.56 -9.12 15.42
CA VAL A 16 8.28 -9.43 16.06
C VAL A 16 8.54 -10.43 17.17
N ASP A 17 7.92 -10.22 18.32
CA ASP A 17 8.02 -11.15 19.46
C ASP A 17 6.79 -12.09 19.47
N ALA A 18 6.95 -13.31 19.98
CA ALA A 18 5.83 -14.22 20.18
C ALA A 18 4.83 -13.60 21.21
N PRO A 19 3.51 -13.79 21.04
CA PRO A 19 2.85 -14.62 20.04
C PRO A 19 2.51 -13.88 18.73
N ASP A 20 2.93 -12.62 18.55
CA ASP A 20 2.53 -11.79 17.42
C ASP A 20 3.13 -12.24 16.08
N GLY A 21 4.21 -13.03 16.13
CA GLY A 21 4.82 -13.73 15.01
C GLY A 21 5.44 -15.04 15.50
N VAL A 22 5.08 -16.15 14.86
CA VAL A 22 5.55 -17.50 15.23
C VAL A 22 5.91 -18.27 13.98
N LEU A 23 7.12 -18.83 13.94
CA LEU A 23 7.54 -19.78 12.92
C LEU A 23 6.86 -21.12 13.18
N ARG A 24 6.12 -21.64 12.20
CA ARG A 24 5.46 -22.95 12.25
C ARG A 24 5.62 -23.65 10.91
N GLY A 25 6.20 -24.85 10.91
CA GLY A 25 6.34 -25.64 9.69
C GLY A 25 7.08 -24.88 8.58
N ASP A 26 6.33 -24.50 7.56
CA ASP A 26 6.77 -23.88 6.31
C ASP A 26 6.77 -22.35 6.31
N GLY A 27 6.31 -21.67 7.37
CA GLY A 27 6.19 -20.22 7.34
C GLY A 27 6.05 -19.50 8.67
N TRP A 28 5.99 -18.17 8.57
CA TRP A 28 5.69 -17.27 9.68
C TRP A 28 4.19 -17.00 9.72
N TYR A 29 3.63 -17.07 10.92
CA TYR A 29 2.20 -16.86 11.16
C TYR A 29 1.98 -15.90 12.34
N GLY A 30 0.78 -15.32 12.39
CA GLY A 30 0.32 -14.55 13.53
C GLY A 30 -0.05 -13.11 13.16
N PRO A 31 -0.53 -12.34 14.15
CA PRO A 31 -1.10 -11.01 13.92
C PRO A 31 -0.21 -10.01 13.16
N ALA A 32 1.12 -10.11 13.29
CA ALA A 32 2.03 -9.25 12.53
C ALA A 32 2.05 -9.59 11.04
N VAL A 33 2.03 -10.87 10.70
CA VAL A 33 1.99 -11.37 9.31
C VAL A 33 0.64 -11.03 8.68
N ASP A 34 -0.47 -11.27 9.39
CA ASP A 34 -1.81 -10.96 8.89
C ASP A 34 -1.97 -9.47 8.57
N ARG A 35 -1.38 -8.59 9.40
CA ARG A 35 -1.40 -7.14 9.17
C ARG A 35 -0.50 -6.71 8.03
N LEU A 36 0.64 -7.39 7.83
CA LEU A 36 1.49 -7.13 6.68
C LEU A 36 0.74 -7.48 5.39
N ALA A 37 0.13 -8.66 5.32
CA ALA A 37 -0.69 -9.07 4.17
C ALA A 37 -1.85 -8.11 3.92
N ALA A 38 -2.55 -7.65 4.97
CA ALA A 38 -3.61 -6.65 4.81
C ALA A 38 -3.10 -5.31 4.28
N TYR A 39 -1.88 -4.92 4.64
CA TYR A 39 -1.24 -3.70 4.14
C TYR A 39 -0.81 -3.86 2.67
N GLU A 40 -0.24 -5.00 2.28
CA GLU A 40 0.11 -5.34 0.90
C GLU A 40 -1.15 -5.32 0.00
N ASN A 41 -2.24 -5.95 0.44
CA ASN A 41 -3.54 -5.92 -0.27
C ASN A 41 -4.07 -4.50 -0.43
N LEU A 42 -3.87 -3.62 0.57
CA LEU A 42 -4.25 -2.22 0.49
C LEU A 42 -3.42 -1.47 -0.56
N GLN A 43 -2.10 -1.68 -0.59
CA GLN A 43 -1.22 -1.08 -1.60
C GLN A 43 -1.60 -1.51 -3.02
N GLU A 44 -1.89 -2.80 -3.22
CA GLU A 44 -2.36 -3.34 -4.50
C GLU A 44 -3.66 -2.66 -4.92
N THR A 45 -4.66 -2.64 -4.02
CA THR A 45 -5.95 -1.99 -4.26
C THR A 45 -5.80 -0.52 -4.66
N LEU A 46 -4.96 0.22 -3.95
CA LEU A 46 -4.74 1.65 -4.23
C LEU A 46 -4.03 1.85 -5.57
N SER A 47 -3.06 0.99 -5.90
CA SER A 47 -2.37 1.02 -7.19
C SER A 47 -3.32 0.75 -8.35
N GLU A 48 -4.20 -0.25 -8.23
CA GLU A 48 -5.24 -0.53 -9.23
C GLU A 48 -6.18 0.65 -9.40
N ARG A 49 -6.61 1.28 -8.30
CA ARG A 49 -7.50 2.45 -8.35
C ARG A 49 -6.84 3.64 -9.04
N VAL A 50 -5.57 3.93 -8.76
CA VAL A 50 -4.82 4.99 -9.45
C VAL A 50 -4.73 4.72 -10.96
N ARG A 51 -4.61 3.44 -11.38
CA ARG A 51 -4.62 3.06 -12.80
C ARG A 51 -6.00 3.19 -13.44
N ALA A 52 -7.08 2.89 -12.71
CA ALA A 52 -8.45 2.88 -13.24
C ALA A 52 -9.11 4.27 -13.34
N ILE A 53 -8.93 5.12 -12.33
CA ILE A 53 -9.62 6.42 -12.23
C ILE A 53 -9.42 7.34 -13.45
N PRO A 54 -8.25 7.43 -14.10
CA PRO A 54 -8.09 8.23 -15.32
C PRO A 54 -9.10 7.88 -16.43
N GLY A 55 -9.42 6.60 -16.59
CA GLY A 55 -10.45 6.14 -17.53
C GLY A 55 -11.85 6.59 -17.14
N GLU A 56 -12.18 6.52 -15.85
CA GLU A 56 -13.46 7.02 -15.30
C GLU A 56 -13.60 8.55 -15.51
N LEU A 57 -12.51 9.31 -15.27
CA LEU A 57 -12.47 10.75 -15.49
C LEU A 57 -12.62 11.10 -16.99
N ALA A 58 -11.97 10.35 -17.88
CA ALA A 58 -12.12 10.54 -19.32
C ALA A 58 -13.56 10.29 -19.78
N ALA A 59 -14.21 9.23 -19.27
CA ALA A 59 -15.62 8.95 -19.56
C ALA A 59 -16.54 10.08 -19.08
N LEU A 60 -16.30 10.64 -17.88
CA LEU A 60 -17.06 11.79 -17.38
C LEU A 60 -16.83 13.06 -18.22
N ARG A 61 -15.61 13.30 -18.72
CA ARG A 61 -15.33 14.41 -19.64
C ARG A 61 -16.06 14.26 -20.97
N ALA A 62 -16.06 13.05 -21.54
CA ALA A 62 -16.80 12.78 -22.78
C ALA A 62 -18.32 13.02 -22.63
N GLN A 63 -18.85 12.85 -21.43
CA GLN A 63 -20.25 13.18 -21.09
C GLN A 63 -20.48 14.67 -20.75
N GLY A 64 -19.46 15.53 -20.84
CA GLY A 64 -19.55 16.94 -20.44
C GLY A 64 -19.65 17.19 -18.93
N ARG A 65 -19.32 16.19 -18.10
CA ARG A 65 -19.54 16.19 -16.63
C ARG A 65 -18.31 16.60 -15.82
N GLU A 66 -17.37 17.33 -16.41
CA GLU A 66 -16.12 17.74 -15.74
C GLU A 66 -16.35 18.63 -14.50
N LYS A 67 -17.43 19.42 -14.48
CA LYS A 67 -17.80 20.26 -13.33
C LYS A 67 -18.67 19.54 -12.29
N SER A 68 -18.98 18.26 -12.50
CA SER A 68 -19.86 17.50 -11.62
C SER A 68 -19.17 17.14 -10.29
N VAL A 69 -19.99 16.88 -9.26
CA VAL A 69 -19.52 16.36 -7.98
C VAL A 69 -18.76 15.04 -8.18
N ALA A 70 -19.31 14.12 -8.97
CA ALA A 70 -18.67 12.84 -9.27
C ALA A 70 -17.27 13.00 -9.87
N PHE A 71 -17.08 13.95 -10.81
CA PHE A 71 -15.75 14.20 -11.37
C PHE A 71 -14.76 14.70 -10.31
N ARG A 72 -15.19 15.66 -9.48
CA ARG A 72 -14.35 16.21 -8.40
C ARG A 72 -13.98 15.14 -7.37
N GLU A 73 -14.93 14.28 -6.99
CA GLU A 73 -14.68 13.16 -6.08
C GLU A 73 -13.65 12.17 -6.64
N ARG A 74 -13.78 11.80 -7.93
CA ARG A 74 -12.81 10.90 -8.58
C ARG A 74 -11.42 11.53 -8.68
N MET A 75 -11.34 12.81 -9.02
CA MET A 75 -10.08 13.53 -9.04
C MET A 75 -9.43 13.57 -7.65
N ALA A 76 -10.21 13.89 -6.61
CA ALA A 76 -9.73 13.91 -5.23
C ALA A 76 -9.26 12.53 -4.76
N GLN A 77 -10.01 11.46 -5.08
CA GLN A 77 -9.62 10.08 -4.78
C GLN A 77 -8.28 9.72 -5.43
N MET A 78 -8.10 10.04 -6.72
CA MET A 78 -6.85 9.76 -7.44
C MET A 78 -5.65 10.44 -6.76
N LEU A 79 -5.76 11.73 -6.45
CA LEU A 79 -4.70 12.49 -5.80
C LEU A 79 -4.38 11.94 -4.41
N LEU A 80 -5.41 11.59 -3.64
CA LEU A 80 -5.25 10.99 -2.31
C LEU A 80 -4.51 9.64 -2.39
N TYR A 81 -4.90 8.78 -3.33
CA TYR A 81 -4.27 7.47 -3.49
C TYR A 81 -2.82 7.59 -3.98
N GLN A 82 -2.54 8.50 -4.90
CA GLN A 82 -1.17 8.81 -5.33
C GLN A 82 -0.30 9.29 -4.18
N GLN A 83 -0.81 10.22 -3.35
CA GLN A 83 -0.08 10.71 -2.18
C GLN A 83 0.16 9.60 -1.16
N TRP A 84 -0.80 8.72 -0.94
CA TRP A 84 -0.65 7.61 -0.01
C TRP A 84 0.43 6.62 -0.48
N LEU A 85 0.44 6.27 -1.77
CA LEU A 85 1.48 5.41 -2.36
C LEU A 85 2.86 6.06 -2.27
N ALA A 86 2.96 7.37 -2.54
CA ALA A 86 4.23 8.09 -2.38
C ALA A 86 4.75 8.03 -0.94
N LEU A 87 3.89 8.25 0.06
CA LEU A 87 4.27 8.14 1.47
C LEU A 87 4.69 6.72 1.87
N ALA A 88 4.04 5.70 1.30
CA ALA A 88 4.42 4.31 1.52
C ALA A 88 5.83 4.00 0.98
N ARG A 89 6.15 4.49 -0.22
CA ARG A 89 7.48 4.39 -0.82
C ARG A 89 8.54 5.09 0.01
N ASP A 90 8.27 6.34 0.43
CA ASP A 90 9.21 7.12 1.25
C ASP A 90 9.47 6.46 2.62
N ALA A 91 8.47 5.72 3.13
CA ALA A 91 8.61 4.92 4.35
C ALA A 91 9.37 3.60 4.14
N GLY A 92 9.81 3.28 2.91
CA GLY A 92 10.50 2.04 2.56
C GLY A 92 9.59 0.82 2.55
N ALA A 93 8.28 1.02 2.33
CA ALA A 93 7.29 -0.05 2.28
C ALA A 93 6.99 -0.55 0.85
N GLU A 94 7.77 -0.08 -0.14
CA GLU A 94 7.83 -0.65 -1.49
C GLU A 94 9.19 -1.31 -1.68
N GLU A 95 9.22 -2.49 -2.30
CA GLU A 95 10.46 -3.15 -2.67
C GLU A 95 11.11 -2.33 -3.81
N GLU A 96 12.30 -1.76 -3.60
CA GLU A 96 13.20 -1.50 -4.73
C GLU A 96 13.54 -2.87 -5.29
N THR A 97 12.91 -3.29 -6.39
CA THR A 97 13.32 -4.50 -7.10
C THR A 97 14.81 -4.35 -7.41
N PRO A 98 15.72 -5.10 -6.77
CA PRO A 98 17.12 -5.00 -7.10
C PRO A 98 17.26 -5.42 -8.58
N PRO A 99 18.05 -4.72 -9.41
CA PRO A 99 18.25 -5.12 -10.80
C PRO A 99 18.66 -6.60 -10.80
N ALA A 100 17.97 -7.39 -11.63
CA ALA A 100 18.28 -8.80 -11.81
C ALA A 100 19.78 -8.95 -12.01
N ARG A 101 20.45 -9.71 -11.14
CA ARG A 101 21.88 -9.97 -11.27
C ARG A 101 22.09 -10.70 -12.60
N SER A 102 22.63 -9.98 -13.58
CA SER A 102 23.11 -10.48 -14.87
C SER A 102 24.36 -11.32 -14.69
#